data_AF-A0A9D1W6F1-F1
#
_entry.id   AF-A0A9D1W6F1-F1
#
_cell.length_a   1.000
_cell.length_b   1.000
_cell.length_c   1.000
_cell.angle_alpha   90.00
_cell.angle_beta   90.00
_cell.angle_gamma   90.00
#
_symmetry.space_group_name_H-M   'P 1'
#
loop_
_entity.id
_entity.type
_entity.pdbx_description
1 polymer ?
#
loop_
_entity_poly.entity_id
_entity_poly.type
_entity_poly.pdbx_seq_one_letter_code
_entity_poly.pdbx_strand_id
1 'polypeptide(L)' 'MNNSSLRPGGHRRDGRENCRAMLESCRRHQVSVIIGSDAHFWTEVGVHDDALALLREMDFPEELVVNFDAGRLSEFL' A
#
# COMPACT_ATOMS: atom_id res chain seq x y z
N MET A 1 0.38 -2.91 2.81
CA MET A 1 -0.74 -1.95 2.83
C MET A 1 -1.86 -2.46 1.94
N ASN A 2 -3.09 -2.31 2.42
CA ASN A 2 -4.30 -2.83 1.79
C ASN A 2 -5.08 -1.65 1.17
N ASN A 3 -5.33 -1.67 -0.15
CA ASN A 3 -6.06 -0.62 -0.86
C ASN A 3 -7.50 -0.48 -0.35
N SER A 4 -8.21 -1.57 -0.11
CA SER A 4 -9.58 -1.56 0.41
C SER A 4 -9.71 -0.89 1.78
N SER A 5 -8.61 -0.73 2.52
CA SER A 5 -8.59 0.06 3.76
C SER A 5 -8.63 1.57 3.55
N LEU A 6 -8.28 2.04 2.36
CA LEU A 6 -8.13 3.46 2.03
C LEU A 6 -9.34 4.04 1.30
N ARG A 7 -10.29 3.19 0.91
CA ARG A 7 -11.47 3.60 0.14
C ARG A 7 -12.30 4.65 0.88
N PRO A 8 -12.64 5.77 0.23
CA PRO A 8 -13.59 6.74 0.78
C PRO A 8 -14.92 6.07 1.13
N GLY A 9 -15.45 6.33 2.32
CA GLY A 9 -16.71 5.74 2.79
C GLY A 9 -16.61 4.26 3.19
N GLY A 10 -15.40 3.69 3.27
CA GLY A 10 -15.19 2.34 3.79
C GLY A 10 -15.47 2.19 5.29
N HIS A 11 -15.52 0.95 5.77
CA HIS A 11 -15.84 0.62 7.16
C HIS A 11 -14.72 0.95 8.16
N ARG A 12 -13.48 1.12 7.68
CA ARG A 12 -12.31 1.34 8.54
C ARG A 12 -12.23 2.81 8.92
N ARG A 13 -12.25 3.07 10.23
CA ARG A 13 -12.08 4.42 10.78
C ARG A 13 -10.64 4.91 10.53
N ASP A 14 -10.52 6.15 10.04
CA ASP A 14 -9.25 6.85 9.81
C ASP A 14 -8.23 6.02 9.00
N GLY A 15 -8.73 5.25 8.02
CA GLY A 15 -7.90 4.28 7.28
C GLY A 15 -6.70 4.93 6.59
N ARG A 16 -6.86 6.15 6.07
CA ARG A 16 -5.81 6.91 5.38
C ARG A 16 -4.75 7.41 6.36
N GLU A 17 -5.18 8.00 7.47
CA GLU A 17 -4.33 8.53 8.54
C GLU A 17 -3.51 7.41 9.19
N ASN A 18 -4.16 6.27 9.48
CA ASN A 18 -3.51 5.10 10.04
C ASN A 18 -2.46 4.51 9.09
N CYS A 19 -2.77 4.41 7.79
CA CYS A 19 -1.79 3.96 6.80
C CYS A 19 -0.62 4.94 6.67
N ARG A 20 -0.87 6.26 6.72
CA ARG A 20 0.19 7.27 6.73
C ARG A 20 1.13 7.08 7.92
N ALA A 21 0.60 6.94 9.14
CA ALA A 21 1.41 6.72 10.33
C ALA A 21 2.25 5.42 10.25
N MET A 22 1.65 4.35 9.74
CA MET A 22 2.35 3.08 9.47
C MET A 22 3.49 3.28 8.47
N LEU A 23 3.22 3.91 7.33
CA LEU A 23 4.22 4.17 6.27
C LEU A 23 5.37 5.05 6.77
N GLU A 24 5.09 6.09 7.56
CA GLU A 24 6.14 6.89 8.18
C GLU A 24 7.04 6.06 9.09
N SER A 25 6.46 5.11 9.83
CA SER A 25 7.23 4.17 10.65
C SER A 25 8.08 3.24 9.79
N CYS A 26 7.50 2.65 8.74
CA CYS A 26 8.23 1.82 7.78
C CYS A 26 9.41 2.57 7.16
N ARG A 27 9.22 3.84 6.77
CA ARG A 27 10.30 4.69 6.25
C ARG A 27 11.40 4.92 7.30
N ARG A 28 11.04 5.26 8.54
CA ARG A 28 12.02 5.47 9.62
C ARG A 28 12.83 4.22 9.94
N HIS A 29 12.22 3.05 9.87
CA HIS A 29 12.86 1.78 10.21
C HIS A 29 13.40 1.02 9.00
N GLN A 30 13.32 1.59 7.79
CA GLN A 30 13.75 0.96 6.54
C GLN A 30 13.12 -0.43 6.33
N VAL A 31 11.84 -0.56 6.67
CA VAL A 31 11.07 -1.79 6.53
C VAL A 31 10.23 -1.70 5.27
N SER A 32 10.35 -2.71 4.41
CA SER A 32 9.60 -2.78 3.16
C SER A 32 8.12 -3.07 3.40
N VAL A 33 7.27 -2.60 2.48
CA VAL A 33 5.82 -2.83 2.45
C VAL A 33 5.42 -3.50 1.15
N ILE A 34 4.42 -4.37 1.20
CA ILE A 34 3.75 -4.92 0.01
C ILE A 34 2.40 -4.24 -0.17
N ILE A 35 2.00 -3.93 -1.40
CA ILE A 35 0.69 -3.35 -1.71
C ILE A 35 -0.25 -4.43 -2.23
N GLY A 36 -1.47 -4.49 -1.70
CA GLY A 36 -2.49 -5.44 -2.15
C GLY A 36 -3.86 -4.78 -2.29
N SER A 37 -4.68 -5.26 -3.23
CA SER A 37 -6.02 -4.72 -3.45
C SER A 37 -7.01 -5.21 -2.38
N ASP A 38 -6.77 -6.39 -1.80
CA ASP A 38 -7.70 -7.08 -0.90
C ASP A 38 -9.10 -7.24 -1.55
N ALA A 39 -9.08 -7.62 -2.83
CA ALA A 39 -10.28 -7.75 -3.64
C ALA A 39 -11.17 -8.88 -3.13
N HIS A 40 -12.44 -8.55 -2.89
CA HIS A 40 -13.49 -9.53 -2.56
C HIS A 40 -14.35 -9.86 -3.79
N PHE A 41 -14.15 -9.16 -4.89
CA PHE A 41 -14.77 -9.42 -6.19
C PHE A 41 -13.74 -9.29 -7.32
N TRP A 42 -13.89 -10.08 -8.38
CA TRP A 42 -12.86 -10.21 -9.42
C TRP A 42 -12.54 -8.90 -10.14
N THR A 43 -13.51 -7.98 -10.25
CA THR A 43 -13.30 -6.66 -10.88
C THR A 43 -12.36 -5.76 -10.10
N GLU A 44 -12.05 -6.10 -8.84
CA GLU A 44 -11.22 -5.29 -7.94
C GLU A 44 -9.80 -5.84 -7.81
N VAL A 45 -9.50 -6.97 -8.45
CA VAL A 45 -8.16 -7.56 -8.47
C VAL A 45 -7.21 -6.59 -9.18
N GLY A 46 -6.12 -6.23 -8.52
CA GLY A 46 -5.13 -5.28 -9.03
C GLY A 46 -5.52 -3.79 -8.90
N VAL A 47 -6.69 -3.47 -8.34
CA VAL A 47 -7.07 -2.09 -8.05
C VAL A 47 -6.26 -1.57 -6.86
N HIS A 48 -5.36 -0.63 -7.12
CA HIS A 48 -4.41 -0.08 -6.16
C HIS A 48 -4.41 1.46 -6.12
N ASP A 49 -5.38 2.11 -6.73
CA ASP A 49 -5.39 3.56 -6.95
C ASP A 49 -5.25 4.38 -5.65
N ASP A 50 -6.00 4.02 -4.60
CA ASP A 50 -5.97 4.73 -3.32
C ASP A 50 -4.62 4.57 -2.60
N ALA A 51 -4.08 3.35 -2.64
CA ALA A 51 -2.78 2.99 -2.09
C ALA A 51 -1.65 3.73 -2.82
N LEU A 52 -1.67 3.73 -4.15
CA LEU A 52 -0.69 4.43 -4.97
C LEU A 52 -0.78 5.95 -4.80
N ALA A 53 -1.99 6.50 -4.70
CA ALA A 53 -2.18 7.92 -4.42
C ALA A 53 -1.55 8.33 -3.07
N LEU A 54 -1.77 7.54 -2.02
CA LEU A 54 -1.16 7.81 -0.70
C LEU A 54 0.37 7.71 -0.74
N LEU A 55 0.94 6.71 -1.41
CA LEU A 55 2.39 6.57 -1.54
C LEU A 55 3.01 7.78 -2.27
N ARG A 56 2.38 8.25 -3.36
CA ARG A 56 2.81 9.44 -4.11
C ARG A 56 2.71 10.70 -3.27
N GLU A 57 1.61 10.92 -2.54
CA GLU A 57 1.46 12.08 -1.65
C GLU A 57 2.50 12.14 -0.52
N MET A 58 3.06 10.99 -0.15
CA MET A 58 4.06 10.88 0.92
C MET A 58 5.50 10.90 0.41
N ASP A 59 5.69 10.95 -0.92
CA ASP A 59 6.97 10.66 -1.57
C ASP A 59 7.62 9.40 -0.97
N PHE A 60 6.83 8.32 -0.84
CA PHE A 60 7.29 7.11 -0.18
C PHE A 60 8.36 6.43 -1.05
N PRO A 61 9.51 6.04 -0.47
CA PRO A 61 10.62 5.44 -1.21
C PRO A 61 10.19 4.18 -1.96
N GLU A 62 10.33 4.20 -3.28
CA GLU A 62 9.92 3.10 -4.15
C GLU A 62 10.69 1.83 -3.83
N GLU A 63 11.96 1.92 -3.42
CA GLU A 63 12.82 0.81 -2.99
C GLU A 63 12.26 0.04 -1.79
N LEU A 64 11.42 0.68 -0.96
CA LEU A 64 10.75 0.03 0.16
C LEU A 64 9.41 -0.59 -0.24
N VAL A 65 9.01 -0.57 -1.51
CA VAL A 65 7.81 -1.26 -2.01
C VAL A 65 8.22 -2.58 -2.65
N VAL A 66 7.82 -3.71 -2.05
CA VAL A 66 8.25 -5.06 -2.47
C VAL A 66 7.78 -5.39 -3.88
N ASN A 67 6.51 -5.15 -4.18
CA ASN A 67 5.89 -5.45 -5.46
C ASN A 67 5.86 -4.25 -6.41
N PHE A 68 6.88 -3.38 -6.35
CA PHE A 68 7.05 -2.29 -7.30
C PHE A 68 7.27 -2.83 -8.72
N ASP A 69 8.05 -3.90 -8.85
CA ASP A 69 8.24 -4.66 -10.07
C ASP A 69 8.32 -6.16 -9.78
N ALA A 70 8.14 -6.98 -10.82
CA ALA A 70 8.08 -8.44 -10.70
C ALA A 70 9.45 -9.05 -10.31
N GLY A 71 10.56 -8.42 -10.69
CA GLY A 71 11.89 -8.88 -10.35
C GLY A 71 12.13 -8.77 -8.86
N ARG A 72 11.85 -7.59 -8.28
CA ARG A 72 11.96 -7.37 -6.84
C ARG A 72 11.06 -8.29 -6.03
N LEU A 73 9.81 -8.47 -6.44
CA LEU A 73 8.91 -9.40 -5.75
C LEU A 73 9.49 -10.82 -5.72
N SER A 74 10.15 -11.25 -6.79
CA SER A 74 10.73 -12.59 -6.91
C SER A 74 11.93 -12.80 -5.97
N GLU A 75 12.64 -11.75 -5.57
CA GLU A 75 13.73 -11.84 -4.57
C GLU A 75 13.21 -12.12 -3.15
N PHE A 76 11.92 -11.89 -2.90
CA PHE A 76 11.27 -12.09 -1.59
C PHE A 76 10.52 -13.43 -1.46
N LEU A 77 10.41 -14.21 -2.54
CA LEU A 77 9.68 -15.48 -2.61
C LEU A 77 10.63 -16.68 -2.67
#